data_AF-A0A6A1QBA9-F1
#
_entry.id   AF-A0A6A1QBA9-F1
#
_cell.length_a   1.000
_cell.length_b   1.000
_cell.length_c   1.000
_cell.angle_alpha   90.00
_cell.angle_beta   90.00
_cell.angle_gamma   90.00
#
_symmetry.space_group_name_H-M   'P 1'
#
loop_
_entity.id
_entity.type
_entity.pdbx_description
1 polymer ?
#
loop_
_entity_poly.entity_id
_entity_poly.type
_entity_poly.pdbx_seq_one_letter_code
_entity_poly.pdbx_strand_id
1 'polypeptide(L)'
;MSSYLFIIKSELPLVIGTFLDMDPEGDWFLKGNLLIIIVSVLIILPLALMRHLGYLGYTSGLSLTCMLFFLISVIYKKFQLGCAIGHNETAVERKSPPSLNTSCEAQMFTADSQMFYTVPIMAFAFVCHPEVLPIYTELCRPSKRRMQAVANVSIGAMFCMYALTATFGYLTFYSSVEAEMLHMYSQQDLLILCVRLAVLLAVTLTVPVVLFPIRRALQQLLFPSKAFSWPRHVAIALILLVLVNVLVICVPTIRDIFGVIGSTSAPSLIFILPSVFYLRIVPSEVEPLYSWPKIQALCFGILGVLFMAISLGFMFANWATGQSHVSGH
;
A
#
# COMPACT_ATOMS: atom_id res chain seq x y z
N MET A 1 -0.06 6.62 1.99
CA MET A 1 -1.30 7.41 2.23
C MET A 1 -2.20 7.44 1.00
N SER A 2 -1.70 7.84 -0.17
CA SER A 2 -2.45 7.82 -1.44
C SER A 2 -3.01 6.46 -1.79
N SER A 3 -2.22 5.38 -1.66
CA SER A 3 -2.68 4.00 -1.90
C SER A 3 -3.91 3.61 -1.06
N TYR A 4 -3.90 3.92 0.24
CA TYR A 4 -5.02 3.64 1.13
C TYR A 4 -6.28 4.41 0.73
N LEU A 5 -6.12 5.68 0.37
CA LEU A 5 -7.22 6.51 -0.12
C LEU A 5 -7.76 6.01 -1.48
N PHE A 6 -6.89 5.49 -2.35
CA PHE A 6 -7.31 4.88 -3.61
C PHE A 6 -8.17 3.63 -3.38
N ILE A 7 -7.80 2.77 -2.43
CA ILE A 7 -8.62 1.59 -2.06
C ILE A 7 -10.02 2.03 -1.58
N ILE A 8 -10.12 3.13 -0.82
CA ILE A 8 -11.42 3.68 -0.43
C ILE A 8 -12.20 4.16 -1.67
N LYS A 9 -11.53 4.83 -2.63
CA LYS A 9 -12.14 5.28 -3.88
C LYS A 9 -12.65 4.11 -4.74
N SER A 10 -11.95 2.99 -4.81
CA SER A 10 -12.33 1.83 -5.64
C SER A 10 -13.35 0.92 -4.97
N GLU A 11 -13.17 0.59 -3.69
CA GLU A 11 -13.97 -0.44 -3.01
C GLU A 11 -15.25 0.08 -2.34
N LEU A 12 -15.24 1.32 -1.83
CA LEU A 12 -16.40 1.86 -1.11
C LEU A 12 -17.67 1.98 -1.98
N PRO A 13 -17.60 2.44 -3.25
CA PRO A 13 -18.76 2.43 -4.14
C PRO A 13 -19.38 1.04 -4.30
N LEU A 14 -18.54 0.01 -4.46
CA LEU A 14 -18.98 -1.37 -4.68
C LEU A 14 -19.74 -1.89 -3.46
N VAL A 15 -19.20 -1.65 -2.26
CA VAL A 15 -19.84 -2.06 -1.02
C VAL A 15 -21.20 -1.37 -0.83
N ILE A 16 -21.27 -0.05 -1.05
CA ILE A 16 -22.53 0.69 -0.92
C ILE A 16 -23.55 0.24 -1.96
N GLY A 17 -23.11 0.03 -3.22
CA GLY A 17 -23.96 -0.48 -4.30
C GLY A 17 -24.57 -1.84 -3.96
N THR A 18 -23.77 -2.78 -3.42
CA THR A 18 -24.26 -4.09 -2.97
C THR A 18 -25.26 -3.98 -1.81
N PHE A 19 -25.06 -3.05 -0.86
CA PHE A 19 -25.99 -2.86 0.27
C PHE A 19 -27.31 -2.21 -0.13
N LEU A 20 -27.28 -1.32 -1.13
CA LEU A 20 -28.46 -0.60 -1.61
C LEU A 20 -29.17 -1.32 -2.77
N ASP A 21 -28.59 -2.40 -3.30
CA ASP A 21 -29.03 -3.09 -4.51
C ASP A 21 -29.13 -2.15 -5.72
N MET A 22 -28.14 -1.25 -5.84
CA MET A 22 -28.08 -0.20 -6.86
C MET A 22 -26.79 -0.31 -7.68
N ASP A 23 -26.90 -0.01 -8.97
CA ASP A 23 -25.74 0.04 -9.85
C ASP A 23 -24.84 1.23 -9.46
N PRO A 24 -23.55 0.99 -9.12
CA PRO A 24 -22.63 2.04 -8.69
C PRO A 24 -22.34 3.09 -9.79
N GLU A 25 -22.65 2.79 -11.05
CA GLU A 25 -22.46 3.70 -12.18
C GLU A 25 -23.64 4.66 -12.40
N GLY A 26 -24.83 4.36 -11.86
CA GLY A 26 -26.06 5.11 -12.14
C GLY A 26 -26.17 6.43 -11.40
N ASP A 27 -25.65 6.51 -10.17
CA ASP A 27 -25.91 7.62 -9.27
C ASP A 27 -24.70 8.49 -8.93
N TRP A 28 -24.95 9.80 -8.86
CA TRP A 28 -23.91 10.79 -8.56
C TRP A 28 -23.26 10.62 -7.17
N PHE A 29 -23.98 10.05 -6.21
CA PHE A 29 -23.49 9.84 -4.84
C PHE A 29 -22.61 8.58 -4.70
N LEU A 30 -22.70 7.63 -5.63
CA LEU A 30 -21.87 6.41 -5.67
C LEU A 30 -20.52 6.65 -6.37
N LYS A 31 -20.28 7.82 -6.94
CA LYS A 31 -18.99 8.17 -7.54
C LYS A 31 -17.88 8.10 -6.49
N GLY A 32 -16.90 7.21 -6.69
CA GLY A 32 -15.75 7.04 -5.79
C GLY A 32 -14.99 8.34 -5.48
N ASN A 33 -14.92 9.25 -6.46
CA ASN A 33 -14.31 10.58 -6.30
C ASN A 33 -15.03 11.48 -5.28
N LEU A 34 -16.35 11.33 -5.11
CA LEU A 34 -17.11 12.07 -4.11
C LEU A 34 -17.02 11.38 -2.75
N LEU A 35 -17.18 10.06 -2.73
CA LEU A 35 -17.16 9.26 -1.50
C LEU A 35 -15.82 9.37 -0.76
N ILE A 36 -14.70 9.36 -1.47
CA ILE A 36 -13.37 9.58 -0.86
C ILE A 36 -13.27 10.95 -0.17
N ILE A 37 -13.86 12.01 -0.73
CA ILE A 37 -13.88 13.35 -0.12
C ILE A 37 -14.73 13.33 1.15
N ILE A 38 -15.90 12.71 1.10
CA ILE A 38 -16.81 12.58 2.25
C ILE A 38 -16.12 11.84 3.39
N VAL A 39 -15.54 10.66 3.13
CA VAL A 39 -14.80 9.88 4.13
C VAL A 39 -13.59 10.64 4.66
N SER A 40 -12.88 11.34 3.77
CA SER A 40 -11.72 12.16 4.15
C SER A 40 -12.10 13.26 5.15
N VAL A 41 -13.19 13.99 4.90
CA VAL A 41 -13.62 15.11 5.74
C VAL A 41 -14.30 14.64 7.02
N LEU A 42 -15.18 13.64 6.95
CA LEU A 42 -16.01 13.22 8.08
C LEU A 42 -15.32 12.24 9.03
N ILE A 43 -14.41 11.40 8.53
CA ILE A 43 -13.79 10.32 9.32
C ILE A 43 -12.29 10.59 9.49
N ILE A 44 -11.57 10.73 8.39
CA ILE A 44 -10.09 10.77 8.42
C ILE A 44 -9.58 12.07 9.06
N LEU A 45 -10.13 13.22 8.67
CA LEU A 45 -9.72 14.52 9.20
C LEU A 45 -9.89 14.62 10.73
N PRO A 46 -11.07 14.35 11.33
CA PRO A 46 -11.21 14.42 12.78
C PRO A 46 -10.28 13.43 13.51
N LEU A 47 -10.10 12.21 12.98
CA LEU A 47 -9.15 11.26 13.55
C LEU A 47 -7.69 11.76 13.45
N ALA A 48 -7.30 12.36 12.33
CA ALA A 48 -5.95 12.86 12.10
C ALA A 48 -5.63 14.13 12.92
N LEU A 49 -6.65 14.88 13.34
CA LEU A 49 -6.51 16.03 14.23
C LEU A 49 -6.30 15.64 15.70
N MET A 50 -6.45 14.36 16.05
CA MET A 50 -6.18 13.90 17.41
C MET A 50 -4.71 14.12 17.79
N ARG A 51 -4.51 14.52 19.05
CA ARG A 51 -3.22 15.00 19.56
C ARG A 51 -2.38 13.89 20.18
N HIS A 52 -3.02 12.83 20.68
CA HIS A 52 -2.38 11.72 21.38
C HIS A 52 -2.62 10.41 20.62
N LEU A 53 -1.52 9.72 20.29
CA LEU A 53 -1.50 8.42 19.58
C LEU A 53 -1.96 7.24 20.46
N GLY A 54 -2.13 7.42 21.77
CA GLY A 54 -2.46 6.33 22.69
C GLY A 54 -3.74 5.56 22.31
N TYR A 55 -4.75 6.26 21.79
CA TYR A 55 -5.99 5.62 21.31
C TYR A 55 -5.83 4.94 19.95
N LEU A 56 -4.83 5.33 19.15
CA LEU A 56 -4.54 4.73 17.85
C LEU A 56 -3.92 3.32 17.99
N GLY A 57 -3.38 2.97 19.16
CA GLY A 57 -2.92 1.61 19.44
C GLY A 57 -4.05 0.57 19.30
N TYR A 58 -5.24 0.88 19.82
CA TYR A 58 -6.42 0.02 19.71
C TYR A 58 -6.91 -0.10 18.27
N THR A 59 -6.95 1.00 17.52
CA THR A 59 -7.35 1.00 16.11
C THR A 59 -6.36 0.23 15.23
N SER A 60 -5.08 0.24 15.60
CA SER A 60 -4.02 -0.52 14.90
C SER A 60 -4.18 -2.03 15.14
N GLY A 61 -4.51 -2.43 16.37
CA GLY A 61 -4.86 -3.82 16.69
C GLY A 61 -6.08 -4.30 15.90
N LEU A 62 -7.14 -3.50 15.83
CA LEU A 62 -8.33 -3.79 15.02
C LEU A 62 -7.98 -3.94 13.53
N SER A 63 -7.18 -3.02 12.97
CA SER A 63 -6.70 -3.09 11.58
C SER A 63 -5.92 -4.38 11.31
N LEU A 64 -5.08 -4.83 12.25
CA LEU A 64 -4.33 -6.08 12.11
C LEU A 64 -5.27 -7.30 12.09
N THR A 65 -6.29 -7.32 12.97
CA THR A 65 -7.30 -8.39 12.97
C THR A 65 -8.07 -8.44 11.65
N CYS A 66 -8.45 -7.30 11.08
CA CYS A 66 -9.08 -7.23 9.76
C CYS A 66 -8.19 -7.80 8.65
N MET A 67 -6.88 -7.51 8.67
CA MET A 67 -5.93 -8.05 7.69
C MET A 67 -5.70 -9.56 7.85
N LEU A 68 -5.70 -10.07 9.09
CA LEU A 68 -5.68 -11.51 9.35
C LEU A 68 -6.96 -12.21 8.84
N PHE A 69 -8.12 -11.58 9.02
CA PHE A 69 -9.38 -12.07 8.47
C PHE A 69 -9.36 -12.12 6.94
N PHE A 70 -8.79 -11.11 6.28
CA PHE A 70 -8.55 -11.12 4.83
C PHE A 70 -7.67 -12.30 4.41
N LEU A 71 -6.53 -12.51 5.07
CA LEU A 71 -5.65 -13.65 4.79
C LEU A 71 -6.38 -15.00 4.90
N ILE A 72 -7.11 -15.22 6.00
CA ILE A 72 -7.87 -16.46 6.22
C ILE A 72 -8.92 -16.64 5.12
N SER A 73 -9.60 -15.56 4.74
CA SER A 73 -10.63 -15.58 3.70
C SER A 73 -10.07 -15.93 2.32
N VAL A 74 -8.90 -15.38 1.96
CA VAL A 74 -8.20 -15.73 0.71
C VAL A 74 -7.82 -17.20 0.67
N ILE A 75 -7.27 -17.72 1.77
CA ILE A 75 -6.94 -19.15 1.89
C ILE A 75 -8.20 -19.99 1.74
N TYR A 76 -9.26 -19.66 2.47
CA TYR A 76 -10.54 -20.37 2.41
C TYR A 76 -11.11 -20.39 0.99
N LYS A 77 -11.14 -19.23 0.31
CA LYS A 77 -11.64 -19.10 -1.06
C LYS A 77 -10.82 -19.92 -2.05
N LYS A 78 -9.49 -19.99 -1.90
CA LYS A 78 -8.66 -20.87 -2.75
C LYS A 78 -9.11 -22.33 -2.68
N PHE A 79 -9.46 -22.81 -1.49
CA PHE A 79 -9.92 -24.18 -1.29
C PHE A 79 -11.36 -24.38 -1.73
N GLN A 80 -12.21 -23.35 -1.62
CA GLN A 80 -13.61 -23.41 -2.04
C GLN A 80 -13.79 -23.37 -3.56
N LEU A 81 -13.09 -22.46 -4.26
CA LEU A 81 -13.27 -22.24 -5.70
C LEU A 81 -12.59 -23.30 -6.58
N GLY A 82 -11.81 -24.24 -6.03
CA GLY A 82 -11.07 -25.21 -6.84
C GLY A 82 -10.19 -24.53 -7.90
N CYS A 83 -9.88 -25.20 -9.01
CA CYS A 83 -9.54 -24.48 -10.24
C CYS A 83 -10.78 -24.40 -11.12
N ALA A 84 -11.74 -23.57 -10.73
CA ALA A 84 -12.93 -23.30 -11.52
C ALA A 84 -12.86 -21.87 -12.07
N ILE A 85 -12.10 -21.69 -13.16
CA ILE A 85 -12.25 -20.51 -14.01
C ILE A 85 -13.29 -20.87 -15.07
N GLY A 86 -14.51 -20.37 -14.88
CA GLY A 86 -15.56 -20.34 -15.90
C GLY A 86 -16.54 -21.51 -15.89
N HIS A 87 -17.49 -21.52 -14.95
CA HIS A 87 -18.86 -21.91 -15.30
C HIS A 87 -19.82 -21.03 -14.52
N ASN A 88 -20.57 -20.22 -15.27
CA ASN A 88 -21.71 -19.45 -14.81
C ASN A 88 -22.52 -20.23 -13.78
N GLU A 89 -22.95 -19.55 -12.72
CA GLU A 89 -24.15 -19.93 -12.01
C GLU A 89 -25.33 -19.85 -12.99
N THR A 90 -25.57 -20.93 -13.73
CA THR A 90 -26.90 -21.38 -14.15
C THR A 90 -26.75 -22.77 -14.73
N ALA A 91 -27.59 -23.67 -14.26
CA ALA A 91 -27.88 -24.93 -14.91
C ALA A 91 -28.10 -24.79 -16.43
N VAL A 92 -27.88 -25.91 -17.13
CA VAL A 92 -28.33 -26.28 -18.49
C VAL A 92 -27.25 -26.29 -19.58
N GLU A 93 -27.12 -27.50 -20.15
CA GLU A 93 -26.41 -27.89 -21.37
C GLU A 93 -26.40 -26.84 -22.50
N ARG A 94 -25.23 -26.60 -23.12
CA ARG A 94 -25.09 -26.56 -24.59
C ARG A 94 -23.63 -26.56 -25.07
N LYS A 95 -23.48 -27.15 -26.27
CA LYS A 95 -22.29 -27.49 -27.06
C LYS A 95 -21.31 -26.31 -27.34
N SER A 96 -20.03 -26.68 -27.49
CA SER A 96 -18.75 -25.96 -27.77
C SER A 96 -18.66 -25.19 -29.12
N PRO A 97 -17.51 -24.57 -29.62
CA PRO A 97 -16.09 -24.34 -29.17
C PRO A 97 -15.54 -22.89 -29.53
N PRO A 98 -14.21 -22.52 -29.69
CA PRO A 98 -12.90 -23.06 -29.26
C PRO A 98 -11.98 -22.08 -28.44
N SER A 99 -11.00 -22.65 -27.73
CA SER A 99 -9.70 -22.08 -27.27
C SER A 99 -9.64 -20.75 -26.48
N LEU A 100 -9.77 -20.84 -25.15
CA LEU A 100 -8.83 -20.16 -24.26
C LEU A 100 -8.16 -21.26 -23.43
N ASN A 101 -6.89 -21.57 -23.72
CA ASN A 101 -6.10 -22.47 -22.89
C ASN A 101 -5.76 -21.74 -21.57
N THR A 102 -6.75 -21.58 -20.69
CA THR A 102 -6.51 -21.05 -19.34
C THR A 102 -6.08 -22.23 -18.47
N SER A 103 -4.83 -22.68 -18.66
CA SER A 103 -4.30 -23.76 -17.84
C SER A 103 -4.19 -23.29 -16.40
N CYS A 104 -4.70 -24.11 -15.48
CA CYS A 104 -4.51 -24.03 -14.03
C CYS A 104 -3.05 -24.34 -13.63
N GLU A 105 -2.10 -23.86 -14.43
CA GLU A 105 -0.69 -24.18 -14.31
C GLU A 105 0.01 -23.01 -13.64
N ALA A 106 0.62 -23.28 -12.50
CA ALA A 106 1.38 -22.27 -11.78
C ALA A 106 2.65 -21.96 -12.57
N GLN A 107 2.66 -20.80 -13.24
CA GLN A 107 3.89 -20.28 -13.81
C GLN A 107 4.77 -19.77 -12.66
N MET A 108 5.93 -20.42 -12.48
CA MET A 108 6.87 -20.10 -11.41
C MET A 108 7.80 -18.93 -11.77
N PHE A 109 8.03 -18.70 -13.07
CA PHE A 109 8.89 -17.62 -13.55
C PHE A 109 8.39 -17.09 -14.88
N THR A 110 8.07 -15.80 -14.90
CA THR A 110 7.67 -15.07 -16.11
C THR A 110 8.45 -13.76 -16.15
N ALA A 111 9.26 -13.58 -17.19
CA ALA A 111 10.01 -12.36 -17.40
C ALA A 111 9.23 -11.46 -18.37
N ASP A 112 8.51 -10.49 -17.82
CA ASP A 112 7.73 -9.51 -18.59
C ASP A 112 8.06 -8.08 -18.13
N SER A 113 7.76 -7.10 -18.99
CA SER A 113 7.80 -5.66 -18.73
C SER A 113 7.12 -5.23 -17.42
N GLN A 114 6.16 -6.02 -16.91
CA GLN A 114 5.51 -5.78 -15.63
C GLN A 114 6.42 -5.96 -14.41
N MET A 115 7.54 -6.70 -14.54
CA MET A 115 8.52 -6.87 -13.46
C MET A 115 9.06 -5.54 -12.93
N PHE A 116 9.11 -4.50 -13.79
CA PHE A 116 9.55 -3.16 -13.41
C PHE A 116 8.60 -2.46 -12.44
N TYR A 117 7.33 -2.85 -12.39
CA TYR A 117 6.40 -2.40 -11.35
C TYR A 117 6.50 -3.29 -10.11
N THR A 118 6.71 -4.59 -10.27
CA THR A 118 6.75 -5.57 -9.17
C THR A 118 7.85 -5.27 -8.15
N VAL A 119 9.09 -5.01 -8.59
CA VAL A 119 10.22 -4.80 -7.66
C VAL A 119 10.01 -3.54 -6.79
N PRO A 120 9.63 -2.37 -7.35
CA PRO A 120 9.24 -1.20 -6.56
C PRO A 120 8.07 -1.44 -5.60
N ILE A 121 7.03 -2.17 -6.03
CA ILE A 121 5.87 -2.50 -5.19
C ILE A 121 6.31 -3.35 -3.98
N MET A 122 7.13 -4.37 -4.21
CA MET A 122 7.69 -5.20 -3.14
C MET A 122 8.57 -4.39 -2.18
N ALA A 123 9.44 -3.53 -2.71
CA ALA A 123 10.27 -2.66 -1.88
C ALA A 123 9.41 -1.74 -1.01
N PHE A 124 8.37 -1.12 -1.60
CA PHE A 124 7.41 -0.27 -0.89
C PHE A 124 6.65 -1.02 0.22
N ALA A 125 6.25 -2.27 -0.02
CA ALA A 125 5.50 -3.06 0.96
C ALA A 125 6.25 -3.28 2.29
N PHE A 126 7.59 -3.24 2.26
CA PHE A 126 8.44 -3.36 3.45
C PHE A 126 8.96 -2.01 3.99
N VAL A 127 8.50 -0.88 3.46
CA VAL A 127 8.85 0.44 4.00
C VAL A 127 8.06 0.70 5.29
N CYS A 128 8.75 0.59 6.43
CA CYS A 128 8.24 1.00 7.74
C CYS A 128 9.12 2.06 8.44
N HIS A 129 10.23 2.45 7.81
CA HIS A 129 11.26 3.35 8.33
C HIS A 129 10.76 4.66 8.95
N PRO A 130 9.76 5.37 8.37
CA PRO A 130 9.28 6.64 8.94
C PRO A 130 8.63 6.50 10.33
N GLU A 131 8.08 5.32 10.65
CA GLU A 131 7.36 5.05 11.90
C GLU A 131 8.29 4.61 13.03
N VAL A 132 9.54 4.27 12.74
CA VAL A 132 10.51 3.73 13.72
C VAL A 132 10.71 4.70 14.89
N LEU A 133 10.86 6.00 14.63
CA LEU A 133 11.08 7.00 15.67
C LEU A 133 9.84 7.20 16.57
N PRO A 134 8.63 7.45 16.02
CA PRO A 134 7.40 7.45 16.81
C PRO A 134 7.24 6.20 17.69
N ILE A 135 7.43 5.00 17.12
CA ILE A 135 7.30 3.73 17.85
C ILE A 135 8.34 3.65 18.97
N TYR A 136 9.60 4.03 18.69
CA TYR A 136 10.67 4.02 19.69
C TYR A 136 10.35 4.92 20.88
N THR A 137 9.77 6.10 20.64
CA THR A 137 9.44 7.05 21.72
C THR A 137 8.26 6.61 22.58
N GLU A 138 7.35 5.79 22.04
CA GLU A 138 6.20 5.24 22.77
C GLU A 138 6.50 3.88 23.43
N LEU A 139 7.66 3.28 23.14
CA LEU A 139 8.02 1.97 23.66
C LEU A 139 8.32 2.02 25.17
N CYS A 140 7.71 1.10 25.93
CA CYS A 140 7.97 0.99 27.37
C CYS A 140 9.45 0.64 27.64
N ARG A 141 10.17 1.56 28.29
CA ARG A 141 11.63 1.52 28.54
C ARG A 141 12.41 1.32 27.22
N PRO A 142 12.57 2.37 26.42
CA PRO A 142 13.11 2.25 25.07
C PRO A 142 14.60 1.87 25.10
N SER A 143 14.98 0.86 24.31
CA SER A 143 16.38 0.44 24.14
C SER A 143 16.60 -0.11 22.73
N LYS A 144 17.83 -0.02 22.22
CA LYS A 144 18.16 -0.51 20.87
C LYS A 144 17.79 -1.99 20.69
N ARG A 145 18.11 -2.82 21.69
CA ARG A 145 17.81 -4.26 21.67
C ARG A 145 16.31 -4.55 21.63
N ARG A 146 15.50 -3.80 22.38
CA ARG A 146 14.04 -3.95 22.38
C ARG A 146 13.43 -3.50 21.06
N MET A 147 13.87 -2.37 20.52
CA MET A 147 13.41 -1.89 19.22
C MET A 147 13.76 -2.87 18.09
N GLN A 148 14.96 -3.45 18.12
CA GLN A 148 15.35 -4.48 17.15
C GLN A 148 14.48 -5.74 17.27
N ALA A 149 14.15 -6.17 18.49
CA ALA A 149 13.26 -7.30 18.71
C ALA A 149 11.85 -7.02 18.14
N VAL A 150 11.31 -5.83 18.39
CA VAL A 150 10.03 -5.38 17.80
C VAL A 150 10.11 -5.41 16.28
N ALA A 151 11.15 -4.82 15.69
CA ALA A 151 11.34 -4.81 14.23
C ALA A 151 11.43 -6.23 13.64
N ASN A 152 12.23 -7.12 14.24
CA ASN A 152 12.40 -8.48 13.75
C ASN A 152 11.10 -9.29 13.79
N VAL A 153 10.36 -9.20 14.91
CA VAL A 153 9.08 -9.91 15.07
C VAL A 153 8.04 -9.35 14.08
N SER A 154 7.91 -8.03 13.98
CA SER A 154 6.94 -7.40 13.08
C SER A 154 7.25 -7.65 11.61
N ILE A 155 8.51 -7.52 11.18
CA ILE A 155 8.91 -7.78 9.78
C ILE A 155 8.73 -9.26 9.43
N GLY A 156 9.12 -10.17 10.34
CA GLY A 156 8.91 -11.61 10.13
C GLY A 156 7.43 -11.98 10.01
N ALA A 157 6.58 -11.43 10.89
CA ALA A 157 5.14 -11.65 10.81
C ALA A 157 4.52 -11.10 9.51
N MET A 158 4.90 -9.88 9.11
CA MET A 158 4.43 -9.28 7.84
C MET A 158 4.90 -10.08 6.63
N PHE A 159 6.15 -10.54 6.62
CA PHE A 159 6.67 -11.40 5.55
C PHE A 159 5.81 -12.67 5.39
N CYS A 160 5.51 -13.35 6.50
CA CYS A 160 4.64 -14.53 6.46
C CYS A 160 3.24 -14.22 5.93
N MET A 161 2.60 -13.13 6.41
CA MET A 161 1.27 -12.76 5.94
C MET A 161 1.26 -12.42 4.44
N TYR A 162 2.23 -11.63 3.97
CA TYR A 162 2.34 -11.27 2.56
C TYR A 162 2.65 -12.49 1.69
N ALA A 163 3.57 -13.36 2.10
CA ALA A 163 3.92 -14.56 1.35
C ALA A 163 2.71 -15.50 1.21
N LEU A 164 1.97 -15.76 2.29
CA LEU A 164 0.78 -16.59 2.26
C LEU A 164 -0.32 -15.95 1.39
N THR A 165 -0.63 -14.67 1.61
CA THR A 165 -1.65 -13.96 0.82
C THR A 165 -1.31 -13.95 -0.67
N ALA A 166 -0.06 -13.64 -1.03
CA ALA A 166 0.39 -13.63 -2.42
C ALA A 166 0.34 -15.03 -3.05
N THR A 167 0.75 -16.06 -2.31
CA THR A 167 0.73 -17.44 -2.80
C THR A 167 -0.69 -17.93 -3.05
N PHE A 168 -1.55 -17.89 -2.04
CA PHE A 168 -2.93 -18.37 -2.16
C PHE A 168 -3.76 -17.47 -3.08
N GLY A 169 -3.46 -16.17 -3.11
CA GLY A 169 -4.13 -15.24 -3.99
C GLY A 169 -3.77 -15.46 -5.47
N TYR A 170 -2.49 -15.64 -5.77
CA TYR A 170 -2.05 -16.03 -7.11
C TYR A 170 -2.63 -17.38 -7.53
N LEU A 171 -2.59 -18.40 -6.66
CA LEU A 171 -3.16 -19.71 -6.95
C LEU A 171 -4.68 -19.69 -7.13
N THR A 172 -5.38 -18.63 -6.75
CA THR A 172 -6.83 -18.51 -6.96
C THR A 172 -7.16 -18.14 -8.40
N PHE A 173 -6.40 -17.24 -9.02
CA PHE A 173 -6.70 -16.70 -10.36
C PHE A 173 -5.60 -16.93 -11.42
N TYR A 174 -4.46 -17.49 -11.03
CA TYR A 174 -3.30 -17.80 -11.88
C TYR A 174 -2.87 -16.62 -12.77
N SER A 175 -2.83 -16.79 -14.09
CA SER A 175 -2.42 -15.78 -15.06
C SER A 175 -3.40 -14.62 -15.21
N SER A 176 -4.61 -14.72 -14.62
CA SER A 176 -5.68 -13.72 -14.73
C SER A 176 -5.74 -12.75 -13.53
N VAL A 177 -4.68 -12.68 -12.71
CA VAL A 177 -4.65 -11.78 -11.54
C VAL A 177 -4.54 -10.32 -11.97
N GLU A 178 -5.53 -9.51 -11.57
CA GLU A 178 -5.49 -8.05 -11.71
C GLU A 178 -4.66 -7.35 -10.62
N ALA A 179 -4.43 -6.05 -10.79
CA ALA A 179 -3.73 -5.22 -9.79
C ALA A 179 -4.45 -5.18 -8.42
N GLU A 180 -5.78 -5.31 -8.43
CA GLU A 180 -6.64 -5.34 -7.25
C GLU A 180 -7.36 -6.69 -7.18
N MET A 181 -6.79 -7.62 -6.41
CA MET A 181 -7.34 -8.97 -6.27
C MET A 181 -8.77 -8.99 -5.70
N LEU A 182 -9.15 -8.02 -4.87
CA LEU A 182 -10.49 -7.93 -4.27
C LEU A 182 -11.59 -7.68 -5.31
N HIS A 183 -11.25 -7.08 -6.45
CA HIS A 183 -12.16 -6.82 -7.55
C HIS A 183 -12.53 -8.11 -8.31
N MET A 184 -11.62 -9.09 -8.31
CA MET A 184 -11.79 -10.38 -9.00
C MET A 184 -12.74 -11.35 -8.31
N TYR A 185 -13.11 -11.08 -7.05
CA TYR A 185 -14.09 -11.88 -6.33
C TYR A 185 -15.52 -11.41 -6.62
N SER A 186 -16.46 -12.36 -6.64
CA SER A 186 -17.89 -12.06 -6.84
C SER A 186 -18.41 -11.06 -5.81
N GLN A 187 -19.18 -10.09 -6.28
CA GLN A 187 -19.76 -9.03 -5.45
C GLN A 187 -20.90 -9.53 -4.55
N GLN A 188 -21.56 -10.62 -4.95
CA GLN A 188 -22.72 -11.18 -4.24
C GLN A 188 -22.33 -12.11 -3.07
N ASP A 189 -21.04 -12.41 -2.92
CA ASP A 189 -20.55 -13.31 -1.89
C ASP A 189 -20.44 -12.60 -0.54
N LEU A 190 -21.28 -13.01 0.43
CA LEU A 190 -21.34 -12.40 1.75
C LEU A 190 -19.97 -12.40 2.47
N LEU A 191 -19.15 -13.44 2.28
CA LEU A 191 -17.83 -13.51 2.90
C LEU A 191 -16.91 -12.44 2.31
N ILE A 192 -16.95 -12.25 0.99
CA ILE A 192 -16.15 -11.22 0.30
C ILE A 192 -16.63 -9.82 0.65
N LEU A 193 -17.95 -9.62 0.78
CA LEU A 193 -18.51 -8.34 1.24
C LEU A 193 -18.00 -7.97 2.64
N CYS A 194 -17.99 -8.94 3.57
CA CYS A 194 -17.40 -8.77 4.90
C CYS A 194 -15.90 -8.45 4.83
N VAL A 195 -15.15 -9.09 3.94
CA VAL A 195 -13.72 -8.81 3.71
C VAL A 195 -13.51 -7.39 3.19
N ARG A 196 -14.31 -6.93 2.20
CA ARG A 196 -14.24 -5.57 1.67
C ARG A 196 -14.48 -4.54 2.76
N LEU A 197 -15.50 -4.73 3.60
CA LEU A 197 -15.75 -3.89 4.77
C LEU A 197 -14.58 -3.89 5.75
N ALA A 198 -14.00 -5.05 6.06
CA ALA A 198 -12.86 -5.17 6.96
C ALA A 198 -11.62 -4.44 6.41
N VAL A 199 -11.33 -4.58 5.11
CA VAL A 199 -10.24 -3.87 4.44
C VAL A 199 -10.50 -2.37 4.43
N LEU A 200 -11.71 -1.91 4.08
CA LEU A 200 -12.10 -0.50 4.10
C LEU A 200 -11.93 0.13 5.49
N LEU A 201 -12.36 -0.58 6.54
CA LEU A 201 -12.17 -0.15 7.92
C LEU A 201 -10.68 -0.04 8.27
N ALA A 202 -9.89 -1.08 7.96
CA ALA A 202 -8.46 -1.13 8.24
C ALA A 202 -7.69 0.01 7.53
N VAL A 203 -7.93 0.23 6.24
CA VAL A 203 -7.26 1.31 5.50
C VAL A 203 -7.68 2.70 5.98
N THR A 204 -8.97 2.90 6.33
CA THR A 204 -9.47 4.17 6.87
C THR A 204 -8.81 4.51 8.21
N LEU A 205 -8.63 3.52 9.09
CA LEU A 205 -7.94 3.68 10.38
C LEU A 205 -6.43 3.89 10.23
N THR A 206 -5.83 3.38 9.15
CA THR A 206 -4.38 3.52 8.88
C THR A 206 -4.01 4.91 8.36
N VAL A 207 -4.88 5.59 7.61
CA VAL A 207 -4.57 6.92 7.03
C VAL A 207 -4.18 7.96 8.10
N PRO A 208 -4.94 8.14 9.21
CA PRO A 208 -4.56 9.06 10.28
C PRO A 208 -3.22 8.75 10.93
N VAL A 209 -2.90 7.46 11.11
CA VAL A 209 -1.64 6.99 11.70
C VAL A 209 -0.47 7.47 10.86
N VAL A 210 -0.55 7.30 9.53
CA VAL A 210 0.50 7.72 8.59
C VAL A 210 0.56 9.24 8.42
N LEU A 211 -0.56 9.94 8.55
CA LEU A 211 -0.58 11.41 8.46
C LEU A 211 0.16 12.05 9.64
N PHE A 212 0.10 11.42 10.82
CA PHE A 212 0.67 11.95 12.05
C PHE A 212 2.18 12.29 11.95
N PRO A 213 3.09 11.37 11.57
CA PRO A 213 4.51 11.67 11.45
C PRO A 213 4.81 12.65 10.32
N ILE A 214 4.08 12.61 9.20
CA ILE A 214 4.25 13.56 8.09
C ILE A 214 3.97 14.98 8.58
N ARG A 215 2.86 15.18 9.29
CA ARG A 215 2.51 16.48 9.88
C ARG A 215 3.55 16.92 10.91
N ARG A 216 4.02 16.01 11.76
CA ARG A 216 5.06 16.31 12.77
C ARG A 216 6.35 16.74 12.09
N ALA A 217 6.78 16.05 11.04
CA ALA A 217 7.96 16.39 10.25
C ALA A 217 7.82 17.77 9.59
N LEU A 218 6.68 18.05 8.94
CA LEU A 218 6.43 19.37 8.33
C LEU A 218 6.39 20.50 9.35
N GLN A 219 5.80 20.27 10.52
CA GLN A 219 5.76 21.27 11.58
C GLN A 219 7.18 21.59 12.11
N GLN A 220 8.04 20.58 12.24
CA GLN A 220 9.43 20.76 12.64
C GLN A 220 10.28 21.43 11.55
N LEU A 221 10.04 21.07 10.27
CA LEU A 221 10.78 21.62 9.13
C LEU A 221 10.43 23.09 8.86
N LEU A 222 9.14 23.42 8.85
CA LEU A 222 8.65 24.77 8.50
C LEU A 222 8.64 25.73 9.70
N PHE A 223 8.48 25.21 10.92
CA PHE A 223 8.31 26.02 12.13
C PHE A 223 9.10 25.48 13.34
N PRO A 224 10.43 25.31 13.23
CA PRO A 224 11.25 24.65 14.25
C PRO A 224 11.21 25.32 15.63
N SER A 225 11.07 26.65 15.67
CA SER A 225 11.14 27.46 16.91
C SER A 225 9.79 28.02 17.38
N LYS A 226 8.67 27.62 16.77
CA LYS A 226 7.34 28.15 17.13
C LYS A 226 6.59 27.19 18.04
N ALA A 227 6.02 27.73 19.12
CA ALA A 227 5.11 26.99 20.00
C ALA A 227 3.89 26.44 19.23
N PHE A 228 3.27 25.40 19.77
CA PHE A 228 2.10 24.76 19.18
C PHE A 228 0.94 25.74 18.96
N SER A 229 0.30 25.69 17.80
CA SER A 229 -0.90 26.46 17.48
C SER A 229 -1.91 25.61 16.72
N TRP A 230 -3.16 25.59 17.20
CA TRP A 230 -4.26 24.83 16.58
C TRP A 230 -4.53 25.19 15.12
N PRO A 231 -4.58 26.47 14.70
CA PRO A 231 -4.87 26.81 13.30
C PRO A 231 -3.83 26.24 12.34
N ARG A 232 -2.54 26.34 12.69
CA ARG A 232 -1.45 25.75 11.90
C ARG A 232 -1.54 24.23 11.85
N HIS A 233 -1.89 23.61 12.96
CA HIS A 233 -2.03 22.17 13.07
C HIS A 233 -3.12 21.62 12.15
N VAL A 234 -4.27 22.30 12.13
CA VAL A 234 -5.40 21.97 11.25
C VAL A 234 -5.06 22.28 9.80
N ALA A 235 -4.45 23.44 9.51
CA ALA A 235 -4.09 23.85 8.16
C ALA A 235 -3.12 22.86 7.49
N ILE A 236 -2.07 22.41 8.19
CA ILE A 236 -1.13 21.42 7.65
C ILE A 236 -1.86 20.10 7.34
N ALA A 237 -2.69 19.61 8.26
CA ALA A 237 -3.45 18.37 8.05
C ALA A 237 -4.41 18.48 6.85
N LEU A 238 -5.12 19.61 6.73
CA LEU A 238 -6.04 19.88 5.63
C LEU A 238 -5.30 19.95 4.29
N ILE A 239 -4.19 20.70 4.20
CA ILE A 239 -3.40 20.81 2.98
C ILE A 239 -2.88 19.45 2.53
N LEU A 240 -2.32 18.66 3.45
CA LEU A 240 -1.85 17.30 3.15
C LEU A 240 -2.99 16.42 2.63
N LEU A 241 -4.15 16.45 3.29
CA LEU A 241 -5.29 15.63 2.92
C LEU A 241 -5.84 16.03 1.55
N VAL A 242 -5.94 17.33 1.25
CA VAL A 242 -6.37 17.85 -0.06
C VAL A 242 -5.39 17.42 -1.15
N LEU A 243 -4.08 17.61 -0.94
CA LEU A 243 -3.06 17.23 -1.93
C LEU A 243 -3.13 15.74 -2.28
N VAL A 244 -3.31 14.87 -1.28
CA VAL A 244 -3.40 13.42 -1.54
C VAL A 244 -4.74 13.03 -2.15
N ASN A 245 -5.84 13.66 -1.77
CA ASN A 245 -7.13 13.42 -2.45
C ASN A 245 -7.07 13.81 -3.93
N VAL A 246 -6.50 14.98 -4.26
CA VAL A 246 -6.31 15.41 -5.65
C VAL A 246 -5.46 14.39 -6.43
N LEU A 247 -4.33 13.95 -5.85
CA LEU A 247 -3.49 12.93 -6.45
C LEU A 247 -4.28 11.65 -6.76
N VAL A 248 -5.06 11.14 -5.81
CA VAL A 248 -5.84 9.90 -5.96
C VAL A 248 -6.98 10.05 -6.97
N ILE A 249 -7.58 11.23 -7.09
CA ILE A 249 -8.60 11.51 -8.10
C ILE A 249 -7.98 11.49 -9.51
N CYS A 250 -6.79 12.06 -9.68
CA CYS A 250 -6.11 12.14 -10.98
C CYS A 250 -5.52 10.82 -11.47
N VAL A 251 -5.19 9.89 -10.56
CA VAL A 251 -4.56 8.63 -10.94
C VAL A 251 -5.64 7.56 -11.26
N PRO A 252 -5.55 6.88 -12.42
CA PRO A 252 -6.53 5.87 -12.83
C PRO A 252 -6.29 4.50 -12.21
N THR A 253 -5.03 4.09 -12.00
CA THR A 253 -4.70 2.74 -11.50
C THR A 253 -3.88 2.78 -10.21
N ILE A 254 -4.16 1.85 -9.29
CA ILE A 254 -3.37 1.72 -8.06
C ILE A 254 -1.92 1.27 -8.35
N ARG A 255 -1.71 0.52 -9.45
CA ARG A 255 -0.39 0.04 -9.88
C ARG A 255 0.56 1.19 -10.14
N ASP A 256 0.09 2.25 -10.80
CA ASP A 256 0.88 3.45 -11.06
C ASP A 256 1.27 4.16 -9.75
N ILE A 257 0.34 4.25 -8.79
CA ILE A 257 0.61 4.83 -7.46
C ILE A 257 1.74 4.06 -6.77
N PHE A 258 1.61 2.73 -6.66
CA PHE A 258 2.63 1.93 -6.01
C PHE A 258 3.94 1.87 -6.80
N GLY A 259 3.89 1.90 -8.13
CA GLY A 259 5.07 1.95 -8.98
C GLY A 259 5.90 3.22 -8.76
N VAL A 260 5.27 4.41 -8.86
CA VAL A 260 5.96 5.70 -8.69
C VAL A 260 6.44 5.87 -7.25
N ILE A 261 5.56 5.63 -6.28
CA ILE A 261 5.90 5.83 -4.87
C ILE A 261 6.92 4.78 -4.45
N GLY A 262 6.79 3.55 -4.91
CA GLY A 262 7.74 2.48 -4.59
C GLY A 262 9.10 2.67 -5.26
N SER A 263 9.18 3.25 -6.45
CA SER A 263 10.45 3.50 -7.14
C SER A 263 11.17 4.74 -6.61
N THR A 264 10.45 5.68 -5.99
CA THR A 264 11.03 6.91 -5.41
C THR A 264 11.29 6.77 -3.92
N SER A 265 10.25 6.45 -3.14
CA SER A 265 10.31 6.49 -1.67
C SER A 265 11.07 5.31 -1.10
N ALA A 266 10.91 4.10 -1.64
CA ALA A 266 11.58 2.92 -1.11
C ALA A 266 13.11 3.03 -1.29
N PRO A 267 13.65 3.41 -2.46
CA PRO A 267 15.09 3.51 -2.62
C PRO A 267 15.70 4.67 -1.84
N SER A 268 14.94 5.76 -1.73
CA SER A 268 15.31 6.89 -0.87
C SER A 268 15.45 6.46 0.59
N LEU A 269 14.48 5.74 1.14
CA LEU A 269 14.45 5.38 2.57
C LEU A 269 15.31 4.16 2.91
N ILE A 270 15.44 3.19 2.00
CA ILE A 270 16.16 1.92 2.23
C ILE A 270 17.65 2.07 1.90
N PHE A 271 18.00 2.73 0.80
CA PHE A 271 19.37 2.79 0.29
C PHE A 271 20.01 4.16 0.49
N ILE A 272 19.40 5.21 -0.07
CA ILE A 272 20.06 6.52 -0.21
C ILE A 272 20.23 7.21 1.14
N LEU A 273 19.15 7.37 1.91
CA LEU A 273 19.19 8.12 3.17
C LEU A 273 20.08 7.45 4.23
N PRO A 274 20.02 6.14 4.49
CA PRO A 274 20.94 5.48 5.41
C PRO A 274 22.40 5.65 5.02
N SER A 275 22.73 5.52 3.73
CA SER A 275 24.07 5.77 3.20
C SER A 275 24.54 7.20 3.44
N VAL A 276 23.71 8.19 3.10
CA VAL A 276 24.04 9.60 3.30
C VAL A 276 24.20 9.93 4.78
N PHE A 277 23.32 9.42 5.64
CA PHE A 277 23.42 9.61 7.09
C PHE A 277 24.69 8.99 7.65
N TYR A 278 25.04 7.76 7.26
CA TYR A 278 26.26 7.11 7.72
C TYR A 278 27.51 7.90 7.32
N LEU A 279 27.61 8.32 6.05
CA LEU A 279 28.75 9.09 5.53
C LEU A 279 28.87 10.49 6.16
N ARG A 280 27.75 11.09 6.59
CA ARG A 280 27.72 12.43 7.22
C ARG A 280 27.92 12.39 8.73
N ILE A 281 27.42 11.36 9.41
CA ILE A 281 27.48 11.25 10.88
C ILE A 281 28.85 10.72 11.33
N VAL A 282 29.46 9.77 10.60
CA VAL A 282 30.75 9.19 10.98
C VAL A 282 31.89 10.10 10.52
N PRO A 283 32.61 10.77 11.44
CA PRO A 283 33.67 11.72 11.07
C PRO A 283 34.77 11.02 10.27
N SER A 284 35.35 11.73 9.30
CA SER A 284 36.51 11.24 8.52
C SER A 284 37.77 11.02 9.37
N GLU A 285 37.80 11.62 10.58
CA GLU A 285 38.86 11.46 11.57
C GLU A 285 38.81 10.09 12.27
N VAL A 286 37.62 9.51 12.43
CA VAL A 286 37.42 8.19 13.07
C VAL A 286 37.55 7.07 12.04
N GLU A 287 36.97 7.28 10.85
CA GLU A 287 37.09 6.34 9.74
C GLU A 287 37.46 7.11 8.46
N PRO A 288 38.62 6.84 7.84
CA PRO A 288 39.03 7.52 6.62
C PRO A 288 38.03 7.24 5.49
N LEU A 289 37.90 8.15 4.53
CA LEU A 289 36.96 8.01 3.40
C LEU A 289 37.20 6.75 2.55
N TYR A 290 38.43 6.24 2.53
CA TYR A 290 38.81 5.01 1.84
C TYR A 290 38.62 3.74 2.68
N SER A 291 38.03 3.85 3.88
CA SER A 291 37.70 2.70 4.71
C SER A 291 36.62 1.85 4.04
N TRP A 292 36.73 0.52 4.21
CA TRP A 292 35.79 -0.43 3.66
C TRP A 292 34.32 -0.14 4.00
N PRO A 293 33.95 0.23 5.25
CA PRO A 293 32.56 0.55 5.60
C PRO A 293 32.01 1.77 4.86
N LYS A 294 32.82 2.83 4.67
CA LYS A 294 32.39 4.02 3.92
C LYS A 294 32.25 3.75 2.43
N ILE A 295 33.13 2.91 1.85
CA ILE A 295 32.99 2.45 0.46
C ILE A 295 31.70 1.63 0.30
N GLN A 296 31.40 0.72 1.23
CA GLN A 296 30.15 -0.03 1.23
C GLN A 296 28.91 0.89 1.30
N ALA A 297 28.92 1.86 2.22
CA ALA A 297 27.84 2.84 2.33
C ALA A 297 27.67 3.65 1.04
N LEU A 298 28.76 4.08 0.41
CA LEU A 298 28.72 4.82 -0.87
C LEU A 298 28.16 3.95 -2.00
N CYS A 299 28.65 2.72 -2.17
CA CYS A 299 28.12 1.76 -3.14
C CYS A 299 26.63 1.50 -2.93
N PHE A 300 26.21 1.35 -1.67
CA PHE A 300 24.81 1.14 -1.31
C PHE A 300 23.92 2.34 -1.70
N GLY A 301 24.43 3.57 -1.52
CA GLY A 301 23.74 4.79 -1.94
C GLY A 301 23.65 4.92 -3.47
N ILE A 302 24.74 4.63 -4.18
CA ILE A 302 24.77 4.64 -5.66
C ILE A 302 23.79 3.60 -6.22
N LEU A 303 23.74 2.40 -5.65
CA LEU A 303 22.79 1.36 -6.03
C LEU A 303 21.35 1.85 -5.89
N GLY A 304 21.03 2.56 -4.80
CA GLY A 304 19.72 3.17 -4.59
C GLY A 304 19.35 4.19 -5.67
N VAL A 305 20.29 5.06 -6.06
CA VAL A 305 20.09 6.05 -7.12
C VAL A 305 19.89 5.37 -8.48
N LEU A 306 20.70 4.36 -8.79
CA LEU A 306 20.57 3.58 -10.02
C LEU A 306 19.22 2.87 -10.10
N PHE A 307 18.81 2.20 -9.01
CA PHE A 307 17.52 1.53 -8.94
C PHE A 307 16.36 2.52 -9.13
N MET A 308 16.41 3.68 -8.47
CA MET A 308 15.41 4.75 -8.66
C MET A 308 15.36 5.25 -10.11
N ALA A 309 16.52 5.53 -10.73
CA ALA A 309 16.60 6.03 -12.10
C ALA A 309 16.09 5.01 -13.13
N ILE A 310 16.47 3.74 -12.97
CA ILE A 310 16.06 2.63 -13.85
C ILE A 310 14.54 2.42 -13.74
N SER A 311 14.01 2.23 -12.54
CA SER A 311 12.58 1.97 -12.34
C SER A 311 11.71 3.12 -12.83
N LEU A 312 12.06 4.38 -12.52
CA LEU A 312 11.33 5.54 -13.04
C LEU A 312 11.46 5.66 -14.56
N GLY A 313 12.65 5.48 -15.11
CA GLY A 313 12.90 5.57 -16.55
C GLY A 313 12.02 4.60 -17.35
N PHE A 314 11.93 3.34 -16.90
CA PHE A 314 11.07 2.34 -17.54
C PHE A 314 9.58 2.67 -17.38
N MET A 315 9.14 3.17 -16.21
CA MET A 315 7.75 3.58 -16.02
C MET A 315 7.35 4.73 -16.95
N PHE A 316 8.17 5.79 -17.02
CA PHE A 316 7.91 6.90 -17.93
C PHE A 316 7.96 6.48 -19.39
N ALA A 317 8.87 5.57 -19.75
CA ALA A 317 8.92 5.00 -21.10
C ALA A 317 7.64 4.22 -21.43
N ASN A 318 7.14 3.37 -20.52
CA ASN A 318 5.91 2.61 -20.70
C ASN A 318 4.67 3.52 -20.82
N TRP A 319 4.63 4.62 -20.09
CA TRP A 319 3.58 5.64 -20.24
C TRP A 319 3.68 6.37 -21.57
N ALA A 320 4.89 6.70 -22.03
CA ALA A 320 5.12 7.38 -23.30
C ALA A 320 4.80 6.49 -24.52
N THR A 321 5.02 5.18 -24.43
CA THR A 321 4.71 4.21 -25.50
C THR A 321 3.24 3.77 -25.52
N GLY A 322 2.43 4.20 -24.54
CA GLY A 322 1.00 3.88 -24.47
C GLY A 322 0.68 2.42 -24.13
N GLN A 323 1.68 1.61 -23.75
CA GLN A 323 1.48 0.19 -23.43
C GLN A 323 0.69 -0.03 -22.14
N SER A 324 0.51 0.99 -21.30
CA SER A 324 -0.31 0.92 -20.08
C SER A 324 -1.82 0.77 -20.34
N HIS A 325 -2.31 1.12 -21.53
CA HIS A 325 -3.75 1.08 -21.84
C HIS A 325 -4.23 -0.21 -22.52
N VAL A 326 -3.32 -1.13 -22.89
CA VAL A 326 -3.67 -2.29 -23.74
C VAL A 326 -3.96 -3.56 -22.94
N SER A 327 -3.64 -3.61 -21.64
CA SER A 327 -3.77 -4.83 -20.83
C SER A 327 -5.05 -4.90 -19.99
N GLY A 328 -6.08 -4.13 -20.33
CA GLY A 328 -7.37 -4.10 -19.65
C GLY A 328 -8.53 -4.15 -20.65
N HIS A 329 -8.63 -5.24 -21.39
CA HIS A 329 -9.83 -5.65 -22.12
C HIS A 329 -10.01 -7.16 -22.01
#